data_AF-A0A822MV69-F1
#
_entry.id   AF-A0A822MV69-F1
#
_cell.length_a   1.000
_cell.length_b   1.000
_cell.length_c   1.000
_cell.angle_alpha   90.00
_cell.angle_beta   90.00
_cell.angle_gamma   90.00
#
_symmetry.space_group_name_H-M   'P 1'
#
loop_
_entity.id
_entity.type
_entity.pdbx_description
1 polymer ?
#
loop_
_entity_poly.entity_id
_entity_poly.type
_entity_poly.pdbx_seq_one_letter_code
_entity_poly.pdbx_strand_id
1 'polypeptide(L)'
;MAVFNIRYLDKERNTLKSETVYMRSLAAAKASATTHATENTFKIEISDVVDKPLTFRYATGKWDEEEKPTLEQGKEMNRKELVDHIAEEVDITKKEADAALKAIIEGITTTLADGDDVTLVDFGTFKITHRAAREGRNPKTGEPLQIAASKSPTFKAGKKLKEALNP
;
A
#
# COMPACT_ATOMS: atom_id res chain seq x y z
N MET A 1 -7.13 24.23 9.40
CA MET A 1 -6.63 23.85 8.06
C MET A 1 -6.87 22.36 7.88
N ALA A 2 -7.33 21.94 6.71
CA ALA A 2 -7.47 20.54 6.35
C ALA A 2 -6.21 20.06 5.61
N VAL A 3 -5.94 18.76 5.69
CA VAL A 3 -4.82 18.11 5.02
C VAL A 3 -5.35 17.40 3.78
N PHE A 4 -4.69 17.62 2.64
CA PHE A 4 -5.03 16.98 1.38
C PHE A 4 -3.79 16.33 0.77
N ASN A 5 -3.97 15.15 0.20
CA ASN A 5 -2.95 14.51 -0.62
C ASN A 5 -3.32 14.72 -2.09
N ILE A 6 -2.41 15.29 -2.88
CA ILE A 6 -2.60 15.56 -4.31
C ILE A 6 -1.67 14.64 -5.09
N ARG A 7 -2.19 13.92 -6.08
CA ARG A 7 -1.42 13.09 -7.01
C ARG A 7 -1.59 13.58 -8.44
N TYR A 8 -0.48 13.67 -9.15
CA TYR A 8 -0.40 14.02 -10.57
C TYR A 8 -0.02 12.76 -11.34
N LEU A 9 -0.89 12.31 -12.24
CA LEU A 9 -0.69 11.08 -13.02
C LEU A 9 -0.46 11.41 -14.50
N ASP A 10 0.30 10.54 -15.18
CA ASP A 10 0.46 10.55 -16.63
C ASP A 10 -0.58 9.66 -17.35
N LYS A 11 -0.42 9.50 -18.67
CA LYS A 11 -1.32 8.71 -19.53
C LYS A 11 -1.25 7.21 -19.27
N GLU A 12 -0.16 6.71 -18.70
CA GLU A 12 0.06 5.28 -18.37
C GLU A 12 -0.24 4.99 -16.88
N ARG A 13 -0.92 5.94 -16.20
CA ARG A 13 -1.27 5.93 -14.77
C ARG A 13 -0.06 5.94 -13.82
N ASN A 14 1.13 6.25 -14.33
CA ASN A 14 2.31 6.41 -13.48
C ASN A 14 2.20 7.72 -12.67
N THR A 15 2.63 7.70 -11.42
CA THR A 15 2.60 8.87 -10.54
C THR A 15 3.79 9.77 -10.86
N LEU A 16 3.55 10.91 -11.49
CA LEU A 16 4.58 11.91 -11.79
C LEU A 16 5.04 12.63 -10.53
N LYS A 17 4.08 13.00 -9.67
CA LYS A 17 4.32 13.76 -8.44
C LYS A 17 3.19 13.48 -7.45
N SER A 18 3.52 13.42 -6.17
CA SER A 18 2.56 13.51 -5.08
C SER A 18 3.01 14.55 -4.05
N GLU A 19 2.04 15.24 -3.44
CA GLU A 19 2.31 16.20 -2.38
C GLU A 19 1.20 16.24 -1.34
N THR A 20 1.58 16.46 -0.08
CA THR A 20 0.64 16.71 1.02
C THR A 20 0.57 18.21 1.28
N VAL A 21 -0.63 18.79 1.17
CA VAL A 21 -0.86 20.22 1.34
C VAL A 21 -1.81 20.53 2.49
N TYR A 22 -1.53 21.62 3.20
CA TYR A 22 -2.37 22.13 4.29
C TYR A 22 -3.16 23.33 3.77
N MET A 23 -4.46 23.14 3.52
CA MET A 23 -5.30 24.15 2.88
C MET A 23 -6.56 24.43 3.70
N ARG A 24 -7.15 25.60 3.51
CA ARG A 24 -8.38 26.00 4.23
C ARG A 24 -9.62 25.22 3.80
N SER A 25 -9.64 24.69 2.58
CA SER A 25 -10.78 23.96 2.01
C SER A 25 -10.37 23.12 0.80
N LEU A 26 -11.24 22.20 0.38
CA LEU A 26 -11.07 21.41 -0.84
C LEU A 26 -11.01 22.30 -2.08
N ALA A 27 -11.79 23.39 -2.13
CA ALA A 27 -11.72 24.36 -3.23
C ALA A 27 -10.34 25.02 -3.35
N ALA A 28 -9.70 25.34 -2.21
CA ALA A 28 -8.33 25.87 -2.20
C ALA A 28 -7.31 24.82 -2.68
N ALA A 29 -7.49 23.55 -2.29
CA ALA A 29 -6.67 22.44 -2.78
C ALA A 29 -6.83 22.24 -4.30
N LYS A 30 -8.06 22.28 -4.85
CA LYS A 30 -8.34 22.21 -6.30
C LYS A 30 -7.63 23.31 -7.09
N ALA A 31 -7.68 24.54 -6.59
CA ALA A 31 -7.01 25.68 -7.23
C ALA A 31 -5.50 25.50 -7.23
N SER A 32 -4.92 25.17 -6.07
CA SER A 32 -3.49 24.88 -5.93
C SER A 32 -3.05 23.72 -6.83
N ALA A 33 -3.83 22.65 -6.87
CA ALA A 33 -3.52 21.47 -7.67
C ALA A 33 -3.42 21.80 -9.16
N THR A 34 -4.35 22.63 -9.65
CA THR A 34 -4.39 23.07 -11.05
C THR A 34 -3.16 23.90 -11.43
N THR A 35 -2.70 24.78 -10.54
CA THR A 35 -1.52 25.63 -10.80
C THR A 35 -0.21 24.82 -10.93
N HIS A 36 -0.11 23.70 -10.23
CA HIS A 36 1.10 22.86 -10.21
C HIS A 36 1.03 21.69 -11.19
N ALA A 37 -0.02 21.59 -12.00
CA ALA A 37 -0.11 20.60 -13.06
C ALA A 37 0.91 20.90 -14.17
N THR A 38 1.56 19.87 -14.68
CA THR A 38 2.54 19.98 -15.78
C THR A 38 1.89 19.58 -17.11
N GLU A 39 2.57 19.83 -18.23
CA GLU A 39 2.11 19.41 -19.56
C GLU A 39 1.88 17.90 -19.70
N ASN A 40 2.58 17.08 -18.90
CA ASN A 40 2.46 15.63 -18.89
C ASN A 40 1.39 15.12 -17.92
N THR A 41 0.79 16.00 -17.11
CA THR A 41 -0.27 15.62 -16.19
C THR A 41 -1.56 15.33 -16.96
N PHE A 42 -1.95 14.06 -17.02
CA PHE A 42 -3.21 13.62 -17.62
C PHE A 42 -4.36 13.65 -16.61
N LYS A 43 -4.09 13.32 -15.33
CA LYS A 43 -5.09 13.28 -14.26
C LYS A 43 -4.52 13.86 -12.96
N ILE A 44 -5.37 14.56 -12.20
CA ILE A 44 -5.10 15.07 -10.86
C ILE A 44 -6.10 14.41 -9.91
N GLU A 45 -5.63 13.80 -8.84
CA GLU A 45 -6.46 13.23 -7.78
C GLU A 45 -6.20 13.95 -6.46
N ILE A 46 -7.26 14.24 -5.70
CA ILE A 46 -7.17 14.80 -4.35
C ILE A 46 -7.86 13.85 -3.39
N SER A 47 -7.13 13.42 -2.36
CA SER A 47 -7.62 12.60 -1.25
C SER A 47 -7.41 13.28 0.11
N ASP A 48 -8.06 12.76 1.15
CA ASP A 48 -7.79 13.17 2.53
C ASP A 48 -6.52 12.50 3.10
N VAL A 49 -6.25 12.74 4.39
CA VAL A 49 -5.06 12.22 5.10
C VAL A 49 -5.02 10.70 5.23
N VAL A 50 -6.12 9.99 5.02
CA VAL A 50 -6.20 8.51 5.03
C VAL A 50 -6.36 7.96 3.61
N ASP A 51 -5.95 8.73 2.60
CA ASP A 51 -6.05 8.38 1.17
C ASP A 51 -7.47 8.14 0.66
N LYS A 52 -8.50 8.62 1.38
CA LYS A 52 -9.87 8.56 0.88
C LYS A 52 -10.04 9.54 -0.29
N PRO A 53 -10.43 9.10 -1.49
CA PRO A 53 -10.57 9.99 -2.63
C PRO A 53 -11.71 10.99 -2.40
N LEU A 54 -11.43 12.26 -2.65
CA LEU A 54 -12.39 13.36 -2.50
C LEU A 54 -12.89 13.87 -3.86
N THR A 55 -12.01 13.97 -4.85
CA THR A 55 -12.32 14.52 -6.19
C THR A 55 -11.16 14.24 -7.13
N PHE A 56 -11.42 14.23 -8.44
CA PHE A 56 -10.37 14.20 -9.44
C PHE A 56 -10.73 15.11 -10.63
N ARG A 57 -9.74 15.32 -11.49
CA ARG A 57 -9.90 16.05 -12.74
C ARG A 57 -8.93 15.50 -13.79
N TYR A 58 -9.40 15.29 -15.02
CA TYR A 58 -8.52 15.09 -16.18
C TYR A 58 -8.02 16.45 -16.71
N ALA A 59 -6.86 16.48 -17.35
CA ALA A 59 -6.17 17.70 -17.82
C ALA A 59 -7.09 18.75 -18.46
N THR A 60 -8.05 18.31 -19.27
CA THR A 60 -8.99 19.15 -20.03
C THR A 60 -10.41 19.20 -19.47
N GLY A 61 -10.68 18.52 -18.35
CA GLY A 61 -12.02 18.35 -17.79
C GLY A 61 -12.38 19.33 -16.68
N LYS A 62 -13.64 19.28 -16.23
CA LYS A 62 -14.08 19.89 -14.97
C LYS A 62 -13.66 19.01 -13.79
N TRP A 63 -13.68 19.58 -12.58
CA TRP A 63 -13.57 18.76 -11.37
C TRP A 63 -14.82 17.91 -11.24
N ASP A 64 -14.64 16.61 -11.11
CA ASP A 64 -15.73 15.69 -10.84
C ASP A 64 -15.76 15.34 -9.35
N GLU A 65 -16.96 15.46 -8.75
CA GLU A 65 -17.27 15.11 -7.37
C GLU A 65 -18.26 13.92 -7.29
N GLU A 66 -18.92 13.57 -8.40
CA GLU A 66 -19.95 12.53 -8.50
C GLU A 66 -19.39 11.23 -9.08
N GLU A 67 -18.48 11.34 -10.06
CA GLU A 67 -17.49 10.30 -10.27
C GLU A 67 -16.53 10.38 -9.09
N LYS A 68 -16.85 9.65 -8.01
CA LYS A 68 -15.77 9.04 -7.25
C LYS A 68 -14.93 8.35 -8.31
N PRO A 69 -13.60 8.48 -8.31
CA PRO A 69 -12.83 7.47 -8.97
C PRO A 69 -13.25 6.21 -8.21
N THR A 70 -14.13 5.40 -8.80
CA THR A 70 -13.81 4.00 -8.87
C THR A 70 -12.39 4.04 -9.42
N LEU A 71 -11.43 4.05 -8.49
CA LEU A 71 -10.46 2.98 -8.49
C LEU A 71 -11.26 1.82 -9.08
N GLU A 72 -10.99 1.45 -10.33
CA GLU A 72 -11.06 0.04 -10.68
C GLU A 72 -10.56 -0.60 -9.40
N GLN A 73 -11.48 -1.11 -8.57
CA GLN A 73 -11.15 -1.69 -7.30
C GLN A 73 -10.31 -2.83 -7.82
N GLY A 74 -8.99 -2.65 -7.84
CA GLY A 74 -8.06 -3.69 -8.20
C GLY A 74 -8.47 -4.73 -7.20
N LYS A 75 -9.21 -5.73 -7.68
CA LYS A 75 -9.97 -6.73 -6.92
C LYS A 75 -9.20 -6.94 -5.62
N GLU A 76 -9.67 -6.32 -4.54
CA GLU A 76 -8.82 -6.13 -3.36
C GLU A 76 -8.63 -7.49 -2.75
N MET A 77 -7.51 -8.11 -3.10
CA MET A 77 -7.24 -9.52 -2.84
C MET A 77 -7.13 -9.77 -1.34
N ASN A 78 -8.30 -9.91 -0.72
CA ASN A 78 -8.48 -10.25 0.67
C ASN A 78 -8.49 -11.78 0.80
N ARG A 79 -8.57 -12.26 2.05
CA ARG A 79 -8.54 -13.71 2.31
C ARG A 79 -9.58 -14.48 1.49
N LYS A 80 -10.82 -13.99 1.40
CA LYS A 80 -11.90 -14.68 0.69
C LYS A 80 -11.59 -14.78 -0.80
N GLU A 81 -11.08 -13.72 -1.38
CA GLU A 81 -10.71 -13.70 -2.80
C GLU A 81 -9.51 -14.58 -3.09
N LEU A 82 -8.56 -14.72 -2.15
CA LEU A 82 -7.44 -15.66 -2.27
C LEU A 82 -7.95 -17.11 -2.22
N VAL A 83 -8.88 -17.40 -1.31
CA VAL A 83 -9.51 -18.73 -1.21
C VAL A 83 -10.27 -19.07 -2.48
N ASP A 84 -11.04 -18.12 -3.01
CA ASP A 84 -11.78 -18.29 -4.26
C ASP A 84 -10.82 -18.53 -5.43
N HIS A 85 -9.74 -17.74 -5.53
CA HIS A 85 -8.71 -17.92 -6.55
C HIS A 85 -8.02 -19.29 -6.46
N ILE A 86 -7.62 -19.73 -5.27
CA ILE A 86 -7.01 -21.05 -5.08
C ILE A 86 -8.01 -22.15 -5.49
N ALA A 87 -9.26 -22.06 -5.05
CA ALA A 87 -10.28 -23.04 -5.38
C ALA A 87 -10.49 -23.16 -6.90
N GLU A 88 -10.50 -22.04 -7.61
CA GLU A 88 -10.67 -21.98 -9.06
C GLU A 88 -9.44 -22.51 -9.83
N GLU A 89 -8.23 -22.14 -9.43
CA GLU A 89 -7.00 -22.51 -10.15
C GLU A 89 -6.62 -23.99 -10.00
N VAL A 90 -6.93 -24.61 -8.85
CA VAL A 90 -6.57 -26.02 -8.57
C VAL A 90 -7.77 -26.96 -8.56
N ASP A 91 -8.97 -26.47 -8.92
CA ASP A 91 -10.24 -27.22 -8.96
C ASP A 91 -10.53 -27.99 -7.66
N ILE A 92 -10.47 -27.28 -6.53
CA ILE A 92 -10.76 -27.82 -5.20
C ILE A 92 -11.89 -27.07 -4.52
N THR A 93 -12.44 -27.63 -3.44
CA THR A 93 -13.48 -26.93 -2.69
C THR A 93 -12.91 -25.70 -1.97
N LYS A 94 -13.74 -24.65 -1.80
CA LYS A 94 -13.36 -23.46 -1.01
C LYS A 94 -12.90 -23.80 0.41
N LYS A 95 -13.45 -24.88 0.98
CA LYS A 95 -13.06 -25.37 2.31
C LYS A 95 -11.64 -25.90 2.32
N GLU A 96 -11.26 -26.67 1.30
CA GLU A 96 -9.89 -27.17 1.15
C GLU A 96 -8.92 -26.03 0.84
N ALA A 97 -9.31 -25.08 -0.01
CA ALA A 97 -8.52 -23.89 -0.30
C ALA A 97 -8.26 -23.03 0.95
N ASP A 98 -9.29 -22.79 1.79
CA ASP A 98 -9.12 -22.06 3.06
C ASP A 98 -8.24 -22.83 4.06
N ALA A 99 -8.38 -24.16 4.12
CA ALA A 99 -7.53 -25.01 4.94
C ALA A 99 -6.06 -24.95 4.49
N ALA A 100 -5.81 -25.02 3.18
CA ALA A 100 -4.47 -24.90 2.61
C ALA A 100 -3.84 -23.53 2.88
N LEU A 101 -4.59 -22.44 2.65
CA LEU A 101 -4.13 -21.09 2.94
C LEU A 101 -3.82 -20.91 4.43
N LYS A 102 -4.65 -21.47 5.32
CA LYS A 102 -4.40 -21.46 6.76
C LYS A 102 -3.11 -22.21 7.11
N ALA A 103 -2.90 -23.40 6.56
CA ALA A 103 -1.71 -24.21 6.81
C ALA A 103 -0.42 -23.50 6.36
N ILE A 104 -0.46 -22.77 5.23
CA ILE A 104 0.69 -21.98 4.75
C ILE A 104 1.01 -20.85 5.74
N ILE A 105 0.00 -20.07 6.15
CA ILE A 105 0.19 -18.97 7.10
C ILE A 105 0.74 -19.49 8.43
N GLU A 106 0.20 -20.60 8.92
CA GLU A 106 0.65 -21.24 10.15
C GLU A 106 2.10 -21.73 10.03
N GLY A 107 2.46 -22.45 8.96
CA GLY A 107 3.82 -22.92 8.74
C GLY A 107 4.85 -21.78 8.62
N ILE A 108 4.49 -20.66 7.98
CA ILE A 108 5.35 -19.47 7.95
C ILE A 108 5.51 -18.89 9.36
N THR A 109 4.41 -18.81 10.11
CA THR A 109 4.40 -18.22 11.46
C THR A 109 5.24 -19.04 12.44
N THR A 110 5.10 -20.36 12.44
CA THR A 110 5.86 -21.26 13.33
C THR A 110 7.34 -21.23 13.00
N THR A 111 7.71 -21.33 11.74
CA THR A 111 9.12 -21.28 11.31
C THR A 111 9.79 -19.97 11.71
N LEU A 112 9.10 -18.83 11.52
CA LEU A 112 9.60 -17.52 11.98
C LEU A 112 9.58 -17.37 13.51
N ALA A 113 8.73 -18.10 14.24
CA ALA A 113 8.78 -18.08 15.70
C ALA A 113 10.02 -18.82 16.21
N ASP A 114 10.42 -19.89 15.53
CA ASP A 114 11.56 -20.73 15.88
C ASP A 114 12.92 -20.09 15.57
N GLY A 115 12.95 -19.03 14.77
CA GLY A 115 14.18 -18.31 14.41
C GLY A 115 14.62 -18.52 12.97
N ASP A 116 13.90 -19.33 12.21
CA ASP A 116 14.28 -19.77 10.87
C ASP A 116 13.63 -18.93 9.78
N ASP A 117 14.23 -18.95 8.59
CA ASP A 117 13.77 -18.25 7.40
C ASP A 117 12.91 -19.17 6.51
N VAL A 118 11.84 -18.63 5.92
CA VAL A 118 11.03 -19.34 4.92
C VAL A 118 11.27 -18.77 3.54
N THR A 119 11.76 -19.59 2.62
CA THR A 119 11.97 -19.19 1.22
C THR A 119 10.94 -19.86 0.32
N LEU A 120 10.16 -19.04 -0.38
CA LEU A 120 9.29 -19.47 -1.47
C LEU A 120 9.93 -19.06 -2.78
N VAL A 121 10.45 -20.03 -3.53
CA VAL A 121 11.13 -19.80 -4.82
C VAL A 121 10.21 -18.99 -5.73
N ASP A 122 10.79 -18.08 -6.51
CA ASP A 122 10.10 -17.12 -7.38
C ASP A 122 9.24 -16.06 -6.68
N PHE A 123 8.79 -16.27 -5.44
CA PHE A 123 7.95 -15.32 -4.72
C PHE A 123 8.75 -14.41 -3.79
N GLY A 124 9.52 -14.99 -2.87
CA GLY A 124 10.34 -14.23 -1.91
C GLY A 124 10.72 -15.01 -0.66
N THR A 125 11.36 -14.31 0.27
CA THR A 125 11.82 -14.88 1.54
C THR A 125 11.24 -14.12 2.72
N PHE A 126 10.64 -14.83 3.66
CA PHE A 126 10.29 -14.34 4.98
C PHE A 126 11.45 -14.58 5.94
N LYS A 127 11.85 -13.53 6.67
CA LYS A 127 13.01 -13.55 7.56
C LYS A 127 12.74 -12.79 8.83
N ILE A 128 13.48 -13.09 9.88
CA ILE A 128 13.46 -12.32 11.12
C ILE A 128 14.62 -11.32 11.10
N THR A 129 14.32 -10.05 11.36
CA THR A 129 15.35 -9.05 11.65
C THR A 129 15.40 -8.76 13.13
N HIS A 130 16.62 -8.72 13.67
CA HIS A 130 16.88 -8.34 15.06
C HIS A 130 17.23 -6.87 15.11
N ARG A 131 16.57 -6.14 16.03
CA ARG A 131 16.92 -4.77 16.37
C ARG A 131 17.50 -4.77 17.78
N ALA A 132 18.75 -4.31 17.90
CA ALA A 132 19.40 -4.20 19.20
C ALA A 132 18.68 -3.16 20.08
N ALA A 133 18.81 -3.34 21.40
CA ALA A 133 18.35 -2.35 22.35
C ALA A 133 19.10 -1.02 22.12
N ARG A 134 18.38 0.09 22.22
CA ARG A 134 18.94 1.43 21.98
C ARG A 134 18.21 2.47 22.79
N GLU A 135 18.87 3.59 23.04
CA GLU A 135 18.20 4.77 23.59
C GLU A 135 17.40 5.48 22.50
N GLY A 136 16.14 5.78 22.83
CA GLY A 136 15.26 6.62 22.05
C GLY A 136 14.85 7.85 22.87
N ARG A 137 13.99 8.69 22.28
CA ARG A 137 13.35 9.81 22.99
C ARG A 137 11.85 9.76 22.79
N ASN A 138 11.10 10.14 23.82
CA ASN A 138 9.66 10.27 23.72
C ASN A 138 9.35 11.43 22.75
N PRO A 139 8.62 11.22 21.64
CA PRO A 139 8.32 12.28 20.69
C PRO A 139 7.53 13.46 21.28
N LYS A 140 6.80 13.23 22.40
CA LYS A 140 5.98 14.25 23.06
C LYS A 140 6.73 15.00 24.17
N THR A 141 7.56 14.32 24.96
CA THR A 141 8.24 14.92 26.12
C THR A 141 9.74 15.18 25.91
N GLY A 142 10.36 14.55 24.91
CA GLY A 142 11.79 14.65 24.63
C GLY A 142 12.68 13.88 25.60
N GLU A 143 12.11 13.25 26.63
CA GLU A 143 12.82 12.49 27.64
C GLU A 143 13.44 11.20 27.06
N PRO A 144 14.63 10.80 27.53
CA PRO A 144 15.26 9.57 27.10
C PRO A 144 14.43 8.36 27.54
N LEU A 145 14.31 7.37 26.65
CA LEU A 145 13.66 6.09 26.93
C LEU A 145 14.49 4.93 26.39
N GLN A 146 14.56 3.84 27.12
CA GLN A 146 15.22 2.63 26.65
C GLN A 146 14.25 1.84 25.75
N ILE A 147 14.64 1.63 24.49
CA ILE A 147 13.93 0.73 23.56
C ILE A 147 14.57 -0.64 23.69
N ALA A 148 13.81 -1.62 24.17
CA ALA A 148 14.27 -2.99 24.28
C ALA A 148 14.62 -3.60 22.90
N ALA A 149 15.50 -4.59 22.91
CA ALA A 149 15.78 -5.36 21.71
C ALA A 149 14.50 -6.05 21.22
N SER A 150 14.29 -6.11 19.91
CA SER A 150 13.09 -6.70 19.34
C SER A 150 13.41 -7.52 18.10
N LYS A 151 12.52 -8.47 17.81
CA LYS A 151 12.49 -9.23 16.57
C LYS A 151 11.32 -8.74 15.74
N SER A 152 11.51 -8.56 14.44
CA SER A 152 10.42 -8.22 13.52
C SER A 152 10.50 -9.08 12.27
N PRO A 153 9.37 -9.60 11.77
CA PRO A 153 9.34 -10.29 10.49
C PRO A 153 9.56 -9.28 9.37
N THR A 154 10.24 -9.73 8.32
CA THR A 154 10.48 -8.97 7.09
C THR A 154 10.25 -9.89 5.90
N PHE A 155 9.73 -9.33 4.80
CA PHE A 155 9.58 -10.03 3.55
C PHE A 155 10.49 -9.40 2.49
N LYS A 156 11.30 -10.23 1.84
CA LYS A 156 12.13 -9.83 0.71
C LYS A 156 11.54 -10.43 -0.56
N ALA A 157 10.97 -9.59 -1.40
CA ALA A 157 10.43 -10.00 -2.70
C ALA A 157 11.51 -10.64 -3.59
N GLY A 158 11.15 -11.78 -4.17
CA GLY A 158 11.95 -12.52 -5.13
C GLY A 158 12.03 -11.80 -6.48
N LYS A 159 12.89 -12.31 -7.37
CA LYS A 159 13.14 -11.72 -8.69
C LYS A 159 11.86 -11.67 -9.54
N LYS A 160 11.18 -12.82 -9.70
CA LYS A 160 9.98 -12.93 -10.54
C LYS A 160 8.84 -12.03 -10.07
N LEU A 161 8.62 -11.92 -8.75
CA LEU A 161 7.64 -10.98 -8.20
C LEU A 161 7.97 -9.52 -8.53
N LYS A 162 9.25 -9.12 -8.47
CA LYS A 162 9.66 -7.75 -8.82
C LYS A 162 9.52 -7.46 -10.32
N GLU A 163 9.86 -8.42 -11.16
CA GLU A 163 9.73 -8.33 -12.63
C GLU A 163 8.26 -8.25 -13.04
N ALA A 164 7.36 -8.99 -12.39
CA ALA A 164 5.92 -8.90 -12.65
C ALA A 164 5.33 -7.51 -12.36
N LEU A 165 5.98 -6.71 -11.52
CA LEU A 165 5.55 -5.35 -11.18
C LEU A 165 6.23 -4.26 -12.05
N ASN A 166 7.40 -4.55 -12.61
CA ASN A 166 8.18 -3.64 -13.45
C ASN A 166 8.71 -4.41 -14.68
N PRO A 167 7.82 -4.69 -15.65
CA PRO A 167 8.18 -5.43 -16.86
C PRO A 167 9.12 -4.66 -17.79
#